data_AF-A0A7Y7Y8T1-F1
#
_entry.id   AF-A0A7Y7Y8T1-F1
#
_cell.length_a   1.000
_cell.length_b   1.000
_cell.length_c   1.000
_cell.angle_alpha   90.00
_cell.angle_beta   90.00
_cell.angle_gamma   90.00
#
_symmetry.space_group_name_H-M   'P 1'
#
loop_
_entity.id
_entity.type
_entity.pdbx_description
1 polymer ?
#
loop_
_entity_poly.entity_id
_entity_poly.type
_entity_poly.pdbx_seq_one_letter_code
_entity_poly.pdbx_strand_id
1 'polypeptide(L)'
;MPRASKAKYTAAQKRKAAHIESSYEARGLPQEEAEARAWATVNKQSGGGERAGGSGQHKAPAAKAKARSDSSKRAAATRKGYPRDSQASLQTQSKASLLQEARTRNIAGRSTMRKQQLIEALQKAG
;
A
#
# COMPACT_ATOMS: atom_id res chain seq x y z
N MET A 1 8.07 -14.41 7.19
CA MET A 1 6.92 -13.52 7.55
C MET A 1 6.64 -13.53 9.07
N PRO A 2 6.38 -12.39 9.76
CA PRO A 2 6.02 -12.43 11.19
C PRO A 2 4.66 -13.11 11.40
N ARG A 3 4.64 -14.05 12.36
CA ARG A 3 3.65 -15.09 12.62
C ARG A 3 2.30 -14.59 13.19
N ALA A 4 1.76 -13.49 12.67
CA ALA A 4 0.42 -13.08 13.08
C ALA A 4 -0.60 -14.09 12.55
N SER A 5 -1.29 -14.79 13.45
CA SER A 5 -2.27 -15.80 13.06
C SER A 5 -3.29 -15.18 12.10
N LYS A 6 -3.52 -15.84 10.95
CA LYS A 6 -4.54 -15.40 9.99
C LYS A 6 -5.97 -15.67 10.52
N ALA A 7 -6.12 -16.04 11.79
CA ALA A 7 -7.39 -16.29 12.46
C ALA A 7 -8.31 -15.06 12.40
N LYS A 8 -7.74 -13.86 12.53
CA LYS A 8 -8.47 -12.59 12.50
C LYS A 8 -8.96 -12.16 11.10
N TYR A 9 -8.66 -12.92 10.05
CA TYR A 9 -9.06 -12.61 8.68
C TYR A 9 -10.26 -13.42 8.23
N THR A 10 -11.26 -12.78 7.64
CA THR A 10 -12.46 -13.46 7.15
C THR A 10 -12.13 -14.44 6.03
N ALA A 11 -13.03 -15.41 5.79
CA ALA A 11 -12.89 -16.33 4.67
C ALA A 11 -12.81 -15.59 3.31
N ALA A 12 -13.54 -14.49 3.17
CA ALA A 12 -13.48 -13.64 1.97
C ALA A 12 -12.10 -12.99 1.78
N GLN A 13 -11.47 -12.50 2.86
CA GLN A 13 -10.12 -11.96 2.80
C GLN A 13 -9.08 -13.02 2.40
N LYS A 14 -9.19 -14.23 2.98
CA LYS A 14 -8.32 -15.37 2.65
C LYS A 14 -8.45 -15.78 1.18
N ARG A 15 -9.68 -15.94 0.67
CA ARG A 15 -9.93 -16.24 -0.76
C ARG A 15 -9.36 -15.17 -1.69
N LYS A 16 -9.51 -13.89 -1.33
CA LYS A 16 -8.94 -12.78 -2.11
C LYS A 16 -7.41 -12.83 -2.11
N ALA A 17 -6.78 -13.10 -0.97
CA ALA A 17 -5.33 -13.23 -0.89
C ALA A 17 -4.84 -14.37 -1.80
N ALA A 18 -5.42 -15.56 -1.68
CA ALA A 18 -5.06 -16.72 -2.50
C ALA A 18 -5.21 -16.44 -4.01
N HIS A 19 -6.27 -15.73 -4.42
CA HIS A 19 -6.45 -15.36 -5.83
C HIS A 19 -5.36 -14.39 -6.34
N ILE A 20 -4.94 -13.43 -5.50
CA ILE A 20 -3.87 -12.48 -5.87
C ILE A 20 -2.51 -13.20 -5.89
N GLU A 21 -2.26 -14.08 -4.91
CA GLU A 21 -1.06 -14.91 -4.81
C GLU A 21 -0.87 -15.76 -6.06
N SER A 22 -1.90 -16.52 -6.44
CA SER A 22 -1.91 -17.31 -7.68
C SER A 22 -1.58 -16.47 -8.92
N SER A 23 -2.05 -15.21 -8.98
CA SER A 23 -1.71 -14.31 -10.09
C SER A 23 -0.23 -13.91 -10.13
N TYR A 24 0.42 -13.80 -8.96
CA TYR A 24 1.87 -13.51 -8.87
C TYR A 24 2.71 -14.76 -9.13
N GLU A 25 2.30 -15.92 -8.64
CA GLU A 25 2.96 -17.21 -8.94
C GLU A 25 2.92 -17.50 -10.44
N ALA A 26 1.78 -17.27 -11.10
CA ALA A 26 1.66 -17.40 -12.55
C ALA A 26 2.58 -16.45 -13.34
N ARG A 27 3.09 -15.39 -12.70
CA ARG A 27 4.09 -14.45 -13.26
C ARG A 27 5.52 -14.83 -12.88
N GLY A 28 5.73 -15.98 -12.24
CA GLY A 28 7.04 -16.50 -11.86
C GLY A 28 7.59 -16.00 -10.53
N LEU A 29 6.79 -15.36 -9.67
CA LEU A 29 7.25 -14.99 -8.34
C LEU A 29 7.30 -16.22 -7.42
N PRO A 30 8.32 -16.35 -6.55
CA PRO A 30 8.33 -17.36 -5.51
C PRO A 30 7.10 -17.27 -4.61
N GLN A 31 6.59 -18.42 -4.16
CA GLN A 31 5.38 -18.50 -3.34
C GLN A 31 5.40 -17.56 -2.13
N GLU A 32 6.50 -17.51 -1.36
CA GLU A 32 6.58 -16.64 -0.17
C GLU A 32 6.43 -15.16 -0.54
N GLU A 33 7.01 -14.73 -1.67
CA GLU A 33 6.89 -13.35 -2.14
C GLU A 33 5.50 -13.05 -2.70
N ALA A 34 4.91 -14.01 -3.44
CA ALA A 34 3.56 -13.92 -3.95
C ALA A 34 2.53 -13.80 -2.81
N GLU A 35 2.64 -14.65 -1.79
CA GLU A 35 1.82 -14.61 -0.57
C GLU A 35 1.97 -13.25 0.14
N ALA A 36 3.21 -12.80 0.31
CA ALA A 36 3.50 -11.52 0.96
C ALA A 36 2.83 -10.34 0.24
N ARG A 37 2.97 -10.27 -1.09
CA ARG A 37 2.36 -9.22 -1.94
C ARG A 37 0.84 -9.31 -1.93
N ALA A 38 0.29 -10.51 -1.93
CA ALA A 38 -1.15 -10.74 -1.85
C ALA A 38 -1.74 -10.22 -0.54
N TRP A 39 -1.17 -10.60 0.60
CA TRP A 39 -1.62 -10.13 1.91
C TRP A 39 -1.41 -8.64 2.10
N ALA A 40 -0.31 -8.07 1.59
CA ALA A 40 -0.11 -6.62 1.60
C ALA A 40 -1.23 -5.88 0.86
N THR A 41 -1.67 -6.42 -0.29
CA THR A 41 -2.78 -5.85 -1.07
C THR A 41 -4.09 -5.92 -0.31
N VAL A 42 -4.43 -7.08 0.28
CA VAL A 42 -5.64 -7.25 1.09
C VAL A 42 -5.63 -6.30 2.28
N ASN A 43 -4.50 -6.22 3.00
CA ASN A 43 -4.34 -5.34 4.16
C ASN A 43 -4.46 -3.87 3.79
N LYS A 44 -3.92 -3.45 2.65
CA LYS A 44 -4.08 -2.06 2.18
C LYS A 44 -5.56 -1.71 2.00
N GLN A 45 -6.31 -2.62 1.39
CA GLN A 45 -7.74 -2.42 1.13
C GLN A 45 -8.56 -2.47 2.43
N SER A 46 -8.39 -3.49 3.26
CA SER A 46 -9.23 -3.73 4.44
C SER A 46 -8.76 -3.03 5.72
N GLY A 47 -7.49 -2.63 5.82
CA GLY A 47 -6.86 -2.21 7.08
C GLY A 47 -6.39 -3.37 7.96
N GLY A 48 -6.36 -4.60 7.45
CA GLY A 48 -6.01 -5.83 8.16
C GLY A 48 -7.21 -6.75 8.39
N GLY A 49 -7.12 -7.65 9.37
CA GLY A 49 -8.15 -8.66 9.66
C GLY A 49 -9.49 -8.05 10.07
N GLU A 50 -10.59 -8.55 9.52
CA GLU A 50 -11.95 -8.02 9.76
C GLU A 50 -12.73 -8.79 10.83
N ARG A 51 -12.22 -9.91 11.35
CA ARG A 51 -12.82 -10.57 12.51
C ARG A 51 -12.51 -9.81 13.81
N ALA A 52 -13.21 -10.21 14.87
CA ALA A 52 -13.04 -9.66 16.22
C ALA A 52 -11.55 -9.54 16.62
N GLY A 53 -11.17 -8.35 17.08
CA GLY A 53 -9.80 -8.03 17.51
C GLY A 53 -8.82 -7.84 16.36
N GLY A 54 -9.29 -7.76 15.11
CA GLY A 54 -8.51 -7.44 13.92
C GLY A 54 -8.50 -5.93 13.62
N SER A 55 -7.37 -5.43 13.11
CA SER A 55 -7.20 -3.99 12.81
C SER A 55 -8.11 -3.46 11.71
N GLY A 56 -8.65 -4.34 10.86
CA GLY A 56 -9.59 -3.99 9.79
C GLY A 56 -11.05 -3.86 10.26
N GLN A 57 -11.34 -4.25 11.50
CA GLN A 57 -12.70 -4.20 12.07
C GLN A 57 -13.21 -2.76 12.19
N HIS A 58 -12.38 -1.84 12.66
CA HIS A 58 -12.76 -0.44 12.89
C HIS A 58 -12.55 0.47 11.69
N LYS A 59 -12.03 -0.05 10.57
CA LYS A 59 -11.83 0.78 9.37
C LYS A 59 -13.17 1.05 8.71
N ALA A 60 -13.52 2.34 8.59
CA ALA A 60 -14.79 2.76 7.98
C ALA A 60 -14.98 2.19 6.56
N PRO A 61 -16.20 1.78 6.17
CA PRO A 61 -16.49 1.25 4.84
C PRO A 61 -16.06 2.19 3.70
N ALA A 62 -16.31 3.50 3.85
CA ALA A 62 -15.88 4.52 2.89
C ALA A 62 -14.36 4.55 2.72
N ALA A 63 -13.58 4.42 3.81
CA ALA A 63 -12.13 4.35 3.75
C ALA A 63 -11.64 3.06 3.06
N LYS A 64 -12.32 1.93 3.25
CA LYS A 64 -12.05 0.67 2.52
C LYS A 64 -12.35 0.81 1.03
N ALA A 65 -13.47 1.44 0.67
CA ALA A 65 -13.85 1.70 -0.71
C ALA A 65 -12.85 2.63 -1.40
N LYS A 66 -12.46 3.72 -0.74
CA LYS A 66 -11.42 4.63 -1.23
C LYS A 66 -10.11 3.89 -1.45
N ALA A 67 -9.66 3.07 -0.49
CA ALA A 67 -8.42 2.31 -0.61
C ALA A 67 -8.45 1.36 -1.82
N ARG A 68 -9.58 0.69 -2.08
CA ARG A 68 -9.77 -0.16 -3.28
C ARG A 68 -9.67 0.65 -4.58
N SER A 69 -10.37 1.79 -4.65
CA SER A 69 -10.34 2.68 -5.82
C SER A 69 -8.94 3.26 -6.07
N ASP A 70 -8.26 3.68 -5.01
CA ASP A 70 -6.90 4.22 -5.13
C ASP A 70 -5.91 3.13 -5.61
N SER A 71 -6.07 1.88 -5.17
CA SER A 71 -5.26 0.75 -5.65
C SER A 71 -5.47 0.48 -7.14
N SER A 72 -6.72 0.48 -7.62
CA SER A 72 -7.01 0.23 -9.03
C SER A 72 -6.52 1.36 -9.94
N LYS A 73 -6.72 2.62 -9.54
CA LYS A 73 -6.20 3.79 -10.26
C LYS A 73 -4.68 3.74 -10.37
N ARG A 74 -3.98 3.37 -9.29
CA ARG A 74 -2.52 3.21 -9.31
C ARG A 74 -2.07 2.10 -10.26
N ALA A 75 -2.71 0.93 -10.21
CA ALA A 75 -2.39 -0.16 -11.13
C ALA A 75 -2.61 0.24 -12.61
N ALA A 76 -3.60 1.08 -12.90
CA ALA A 76 -3.79 1.65 -14.24
C ALA A 76 -2.69 2.66 -14.61
N ALA A 77 -2.31 3.55 -13.70
CA ALA A 77 -1.24 4.53 -13.93
C ALA A 77 0.12 3.86 -14.19
N THR A 78 0.47 2.81 -13.41
CA THR A 78 1.71 2.04 -13.62
C THR A 78 1.73 1.37 -14.99
N ARG A 79 0.61 0.79 -15.45
CA ARG A 79 0.52 0.23 -16.81
C ARG A 79 0.71 1.27 -17.92
N LYS A 80 0.42 2.54 -17.64
CA LYS A 80 0.67 3.66 -18.55
C LYS A 80 2.09 4.24 -18.42
N GLY A 81 2.98 3.62 -17.65
CA GLY A 81 4.36 4.08 -17.49
C GLY A 81 4.53 5.28 -16.56
N TYR A 82 3.56 5.58 -15.69
CA TYR A 82 3.70 6.62 -14.67
C TYR A 82 4.19 6.00 -13.35
N PRO A 83 5.50 6.03 -13.03
CA PRO A 83 5.99 5.48 -11.78
C PRO A 83 5.53 6.36 -10.63
N ARG A 84 5.21 5.69 -9.51
CA ARG A 84 4.71 6.32 -8.28
C ARG A 84 5.62 7.43 -7.76
N ASP A 85 6.93 7.25 -7.95
CA ASP A 85 7.98 8.08 -7.37
C ASP A 85 8.51 9.13 -8.37
N SER A 86 7.89 9.25 -9.55
CA SER A 86 8.21 10.32 -10.49
C SER A 86 8.01 11.70 -9.88
N GLN A 87 8.80 12.68 -10.32
CA GLN A 87 8.62 14.08 -9.99
C GLN A 87 7.19 14.56 -10.25
N ALA A 88 6.64 14.21 -11.42
CA ALA A 88 5.28 14.57 -11.80
C ALA A 88 4.25 14.04 -10.79
N SER A 89 4.38 12.78 -10.34
CA SER A 89 3.51 12.20 -9.32
C SER A 89 3.64 12.93 -7.97
N LEU A 90 4.87 13.17 -7.52
CA LEU A 90 5.14 13.84 -6.23
C LEU A 90 4.62 15.29 -6.20
N GLN A 91 4.70 16.03 -7.32
CA GLN A 91 4.20 17.40 -7.42
C GLN A 91 2.69 17.51 -7.20
N THR A 92 1.91 16.50 -7.62
CA THR A 92 0.44 16.47 -7.43
C THR A 92 0.02 16.22 -5.99
N GLN A 93 0.92 15.74 -5.14
CA GLN A 93 0.61 15.42 -3.75
C GLN A 93 0.52 16.68 -2.87
N SER A 94 -0.28 16.59 -1.80
CA SER A 94 -0.29 17.61 -0.74
C SER A 94 0.98 17.53 0.11
N LYS A 95 1.37 18.64 0.76
CA LYS A 95 2.51 18.65 1.69
C LYS A 95 2.36 17.58 2.79
N ALA A 96 1.15 17.38 3.31
CA ALA A 96 0.86 16.37 4.32
C ALA A 96 1.09 14.94 3.81
N SER A 97 0.71 14.64 2.57
CA SER A 97 0.97 13.34 1.94
C SER A 97 2.47 13.10 1.75
N LEU A 98 3.19 14.10 1.27
CA LEU A 98 4.65 14.05 1.13
C LEU A 98 5.36 13.88 2.47
N LEU A 99 4.88 14.50 3.54
CA LEU A 99 5.39 14.29 4.90
C LEU A 99 5.19 12.86 5.39
N GLN A 100 4.03 12.25 5.12
CA GLN A 100 3.77 10.86 5.47
C GLN A 100 4.69 9.91 4.69
N GLU A 101 4.88 10.15 3.39
CA GLU A 101 5.78 9.36 2.56
C GLU A 101 7.23 9.52 3.02
N ALA A 102 7.67 10.74 3.33
CA ALA A 102 9.00 11.02 3.89
C ALA A 102 9.20 10.35 5.27
N ARG A 103 8.14 10.25 6.08
CA ARG A 103 8.19 9.50 7.35
C ARG A 103 8.39 8.02 7.10
N THR A 104 7.70 7.43 6.12
CA THR A 104 7.86 6.00 5.79
C THR A 104 9.24 5.67 5.24
N ARG A 105 9.90 6.63 4.57
CA ARG A 105 11.30 6.51 4.10
C ARG A 105 12.34 6.96 5.13
N ASN A 106 11.93 7.27 6.36
CA ASN A 106 12.81 7.75 7.45
C ASN A 106 13.69 8.96 7.09
N ILE A 107 13.17 9.89 6.27
CA ILE A 107 13.90 11.11 5.91
C ILE A 107 14.05 12.00 7.15
N ALA A 108 15.30 12.30 7.50
CA ALA A 108 15.67 13.21 8.57
C ALA A 108 15.33 14.66 8.21
N GLY A 109 14.96 15.48 9.20
CA GLY A 109 14.58 16.88 8.96
C GLY A 109 13.29 17.09 8.16
N ARG A 110 12.55 16.03 7.78
CA ARG A 110 11.30 16.13 6.99
C ARG A 110 10.28 17.12 7.57
N SER A 111 10.21 17.28 8.89
CA SER A 111 9.25 18.17 9.55
C SER A 111 9.48 19.65 9.27
N THR A 112 10.73 20.06 9.00
CA THR A 112 11.07 21.45 8.70
C THR A 112 11.03 21.75 7.19
N MET A 113 11.01 20.71 6.34
CA MET A 113 11.00 20.85 4.89
C MET A 113 9.71 21.48 4.36
N ARG A 114 9.86 22.38 3.38
CA ARG A 114 8.76 22.88 2.55
C ARG A 114 8.39 21.85 1.49
N LYS A 115 7.26 22.07 0.79
CA LYS A 115 6.72 21.09 -0.19
C LYS A 115 7.76 20.67 -1.23
N GLN A 116 8.48 21.62 -1.83
CA GLN A 116 9.48 21.32 -2.85
C GLN A 116 10.68 20.54 -2.29
N GLN A 117 11.16 20.91 -1.10
CA GLN A 117 12.24 20.19 -0.41
C GLN A 117 11.85 18.74 -0.08
N LEU A 118 10.58 18.49 0.28
CA LEU A 118 10.08 17.12 0.47
C LEU A 118 10.05 16.32 -0.83
N ILE A 119 9.69 16.94 -1.94
CA ILE A 119 9.67 16.29 -3.26
C ILE A 119 11.10 15.90 -3.65
N GLU A 120 12.05 16.82 -3.55
CA GLU A 120 13.46 16.58 -3.84
C GLU A 120 14.05 15.49 -2.94
N ALA A 121 13.76 15.53 -1.63
CA ALA A 121 14.24 14.52 -0.69
C ALA A 121 13.65 13.13 -0.99
N LEU A 122 12.38 13.06 -1.39
CA LEU A 122 11.72 11.80 -1.75
C LEU A 122 12.26 11.22 -3.06
N GLN A 123 12.65 12.07 -4.02
CA GLN A 123 13.31 11.63 -5.24
C GLN A 123 14.70 11.07 -4.99
N LYS A 124 15.50 11.76 -4.16
CA LYS A 124 16.85 11.31 -3.81
C LYS A 124 16.86 10.00 -3.00
N ALA A 125 15.77 9.70 -2.31
CA ALA A 125 15.61 8.51 -1.48
C ALA A 125 14.91 7.33 -2.19
N GLY A 126 14.52 7.49 -3.45
CA GLY A 126 13.95 6.42 -4.29
C GLY A 126 14.99 5.81 -5.21
#